data_AF-A0A1G9W0C7-F1
#
_entry.id   AF-A0A1G9W0C7-F1
#
_cell.length_a   1.000
_cell.length_b   1.000
_cell.length_c   1.000
_cell.angle_alpha   90.00
_cell.angle_beta   90.00
_cell.angle_gamma   90.00
#
_symmetry.space_group_name_H-M   'P 1'
#
loop_
_entity.id
_entity.type
_entity.pdbx_description
1 polymer ?
#
loop_
_entity_poly.entity_id
_entity_poly.type
_entity_poly.pdbx_seq_one_letter_code
_entity_poly.pdbx_strand_id
1 'polypeptide(L)'
;MEPVSLLVGAALLAAGFLGGRLSRRRPTPPPAPPAPLCGCGHTLSQHDTETNTCYAELRRDTYDKRGRWSGHQWVPCTCRQYVGPRPIDEVFMPRLLPPATD
;
A
#
# COMPACT_ATOMS: atom_id res chain seq x y z
N MET A 1 57.60 13.36 0.40
CA MET A 1 56.72 12.30 0.92
C MET A 1 57.54 11.04 1.06
N GLU A 2 57.58 10.42 2.24
CA GLU A 2 58.26 9.12 2.37
C GLU A 2 57.44 8.03 1.67
N PRO A 3 58.11 7.14 0.90
CA PRO A 3 57.43 6.10 0.13
C PRO A 3 56.68 5.11 1.04
N VAL A 4 57.18 4.91 2.26
CA VAL A 4 56.55 4.05 3.27
C VAL A 4 55.19 4.60 3.69
N SER A 5 55.09 5.90 3.94
CA SER A 5 53.84 6.55 4.35
C SER A 5 52.77 6.46 3.26
N LEU A 6 53.17 6.53 1.99
CA LEU A 6 52.25 6.33 0.85
C LEU A 6 51.72 4.90 0.77
N LEU A 7 52.59 3.91 0.97
CA LEU A 7 52.19 2.49 0.97
C LEU A 7 51.22 2.18 2.11
N VAL A 8 51.50 2.70 3.32
CA VAL A 8 50.62 2.54 4.48
C VAL A 8 49.25 3.18 4.23
N GLY A 9 49.23 4.40 3.70
CA GLY A 9 47.98 5.09 3.36
C GLY A 9 47.15 4.33 2.30
N ALA A 10 47.80 3.83 1.25
CA ALA A 10 47.15 3.03 0.21
C ALA A 10 46.57 1.72 0.76
N ALA A 11 47.30 1.04 1.65
CA ALA A 11 46.84 -0.19 2.29
C ALA A 11 45.60 0.03 3.16
N LEU A 12 45.60 1.09 3.97
CA LEU A 12 44.46 1.46 4.81
C LEU A 12 43.21 1.79 3.97
N LEU A 13 43.39 2.54 2.88
CA LEU A 13 42.29 2.91 1.99
C LEU A 13 41.72 1.68 1.28
N ALA A 14 42.58 0.78 0.78
CA ALA A 14 42.16 -0.48 0.18
C ALA A 14 41.41 -1.36 1.19
N ALA A 15 41.91 -1.49 2.42
CA ALA A 15 41.27 -2.27 3.48
C ALA A 15 39.88 -1.72 3.83
N GLY A 16 39.74 -0.40 3.99
CA GLY A 16 38.45 0.25 4.23
C GLY A 16 37.46 0.07 3.07
N PHE A 17 37.94 0.19 1.84
CA PHE A 17 37.11 0.00 0.64
C PHE A 17 36.61 -1.44 0.50
N LEU A 18 37.48 -2.43 0.67
CA LEU A 18 37.10 -3.84 0.63
C LEU A 18 36.17 -4.19 1.80
N GLY A 19 36.49 -3.72 3.01
CA GLY A 19 35.64 -3.88 4.19
C GLY A 19 34.23 -3.33 3.98
N GLY A 20 34.11 -2.11 3.45
CA GLY A 20 32.82 -1.50 3.11
C GLY A 20 32.08 -2.21 1.97
N ARG A 21 32.81 -2.75 0.98
CA ARG A 21 32.19 -3.50 -0.12
C ARG A 21 31.66 -4.86 0.34
N LEU A 22 32.40 -5.55 1.21
CA LEU A 22 32.04 -6.86 1.76
C LEU A 22 30.99 -6.74 2.88
N SER A 23 31.04 -5.66 3.68
CA SER A 23 30.09 -5.37 4.75
C SER A 23 28.90 -4.54 4.28
N ARG A 24 28.64 -4.42 2.97
CA ARG A 24 27.41 -3.82 2.44
C ARG A 24 26.22 -4.70 2.82
N ARG A 25 25.79 -4.59 4.08
CA ARG A 25 24.49 -5.07 4.53
C ARG A 25 23.49 -4.29 3.70
N ARG A 26 22.67 -5.00 2.92
CA ARG A 26 21.50 -4.39 2.27
C ARG A 26 20.71 -3.70 3.39
N PRO A 27 20.49 -2.37 3.30
CA PRO A 27 19.50 -1.75 4.17
C PRO A 27 18.21 -2.53 4.02
N THR A 28 17.58 -2.90 5.14
CA THR A 28 16.22 -3.43 5.09
C THR A 28 15.38 -2.37 4.39
N PRO A 29 14.69 -2.71 3.28
CA PRO A 29 13.79 -1.76 2.65
C PRO A 29 12.80 -1.25 3.71
N PRO A 30 12.45 0.04 3.71
CA PRO A 30 11.34 0.49 4.54
C PRO A 30 10.12 -0.39 4.25
N PRO A 31 9.25 -0.63 5.26
CA PRO A 31 8.01 -1.36 5.02
C PRO A 31 7.27 -0.71 3.86
N ALA A 32 6.75 -1.54 2.95
CA ALA A 32 5.97 -1.04 1.84
C ALA A 32 4.82 -0.18 2.38
N PRO A 33 4.53 0.97 1.74
CA PRO A 33 3.36 1.75 2.10
C PRO A 33 2.13 0.84 2.03
N PRO A 34 1.12 1.05 2.88
CA PRO A 34 -0.10 0.27 2.83
C PRO A 34 -0.63 0.30 1.40
N ALA A 35 -0.82 -0.88 0.81
CA ALA A 35 -1.42 -0.95 -0.50
C ALA A 35 -2.82 -0.33 -0.44
N PRO A 36 -3.25 0.44 -1.46
CA PRO A 36 -4.60 0.94 -1.50
C PRO A 36 -5.55 -0.26 -1.56
N LEU A 37 -6.22 -0.54 -0.44
CA LEU A 37 -7.17 -1.64 -0.34
C LEU A 37 -8.53 -1.15 -0.87
N CYS A 38 -8.71 -1.25 -2.19
CA CYS A 38 -10.03 -1.13 -2.80
C CYS A 38 -10.64 -2.54 -2.90
N GLY A 39 -11.62 -2.86 -2.05
CA GLY A 39 -12.28 -4.19 -2.05
C GLY A 39 -13.03 -4.57 -3.33
N CYS A 40 -13.05 -3.66 -4.32
CA CYS A 40 -13.71 -3.78 -5.62
C CYS A 40 -12.75 -4.20 -6.76
N GLY A 41 -11.43 -4.24 -6.54
CA GLY A 41 -10.45 -4.70 -7.53
C GLY A 41 -10.18 -3.76 -8.71
N HIS A 42 -10.75 -2.56 -8.72
CA HIS A 42 -10.53 -1.55 -9.76
C HIS A 42 -9.26 -0.73 -9.53
N THR A 43 -8.66 -0.24 -10.62
CA THR A 43 -7.42 0.55 -10.57
C THR A 43 -7.66 1.92 -9.91
N LEU A 44 -6.59 2.49 -9.36
CA LEU A 44 -6.65 3.81 -8.70
C LEU A 44 -7.17 4.90 -9.64
N SER A 45 -6.86 4.81 -10.93
CA SER A 45 -7.29 5.75 -11.98
C SER A 45 -8.81 5.86 -12.15
N GLN A 46 -9.57 4.87 -11.68
CA GLN A 46 -11.04 4.88 -11.75
C GLN A 46 -11.70 5.66 -10.61
N HIS A 47 -10.90 6.31 -9.75
CA HIS A 47 -11.40 7.04 -8.60
C HIS A 47 -11.23 8.54 -8.76
N ASP A 48 -12.23 9.26 -8.27
CA ASP A 48 -12.19 10.70 -8.11
C ASP A 48 -11.23 11.09 -6.97
N THR A 49 -10.27 11.97 -7.23
CA THR A 49 -9.25 12.34 -6.24
C THR A 49 -9.78 13.23 -5.11
N GLU A 50 -10.91 13.92 -5.32
CA GLU A 50 -11.50 14.80 -4.31
C GLU A 50 -12.50 14.05 -3.44
N THR A 51 -13.38 13.29 -4.08
CA THR A 51 -14.50 12.59 -3.42
C THR A 51 -14.20 11.13 -3.11
N ASN A 52 -13.08 10.57 -3.57
CA ASN A 52 -12.75 9.14 -3.43
C ASN A 52 -13.82 8.20 -4.00
N THR A 53 -14.67 8.70 -4.91
CA THR A 53 -15.77 7.93 -5.53
C THR A 53 -15.22 7.07 -6.66
N CYS A 54 -15.60 5.79 -6.71
CA CYS A 54 -15.26 4.91 -7.82
C CYS A 54 -16.28 5.05 -8.95
N TYR A 55 -15.83 5.33 -10.18
CA TYR A 55 -16.69 5.43 -11.37
C TYR A 55 -16.74 4.14 -12.21
N ALA A 56 -16.12 3.06 -11.74
CA ALA A 56 -16.16 1.77 -12.42
C ALA A 56 -17.45 0.99 -12.11
N GLU A 57 -17.73 -0.03 -12.91
CA GLU A 57 -18.84 -0.96 -12.71
C GLU A 57 -18.33 -2.33 -12.26
N LEU A 58 -19.10 -2.99 -11.39
CA LEU A 58 -18.82 -4.36 -10.96
C LEU A 58 -19.90 -5.32 -11.44
N ARG A 59 -19.48 -6.52 -11.78
CA ARG A 59 -20.38 -7.61 -12.16
C ARG A 59 -20.94 -8.26 -10.91
N ARG A 60 -22.26 -8.21 -10.74
CA ARG A 60 -23.00 -8.85 -9.63
C ARG A 60 -23.92 -9.94 -10.15
N ASP A 61 -23.96 -11.08 -9.47
CA ASP A 61 -24.95 -12.12 -9.76
C ASP A 61 -26.37 -11.63 -9.42
N THR A 62 -27.32 -11.93 -10.29
CA THR A 62 -28.74 -11.72 -10.04
C THR A 62 -29.41 -13.02 -9.67
N TYR A 63 -30.42 -12.95 -8.82
CA TYR A 63 -31.21 -14.11 -8.42
C TYR A 63 -32.69 -13.77 -8.57
N ASP A 64 -33.48 -14.76 -9.00
CA ASP A 64 -34.93 -14.63 -9.05
C ASP A 64 -35.54 -14.56 -7.65
N LYS A 65 -36.85 -14.30 -7.56
CA LYS A 65 -37.58 -14.24 -6.28
C LYS A 65 -37.56 -15.58 -5.49
N ARG A 66 -37.11 -16.66 -6.12
CA ARG A 66 -36.97 -18.01 -5.53
C ARG A 66 -35.51 -18.34 -5.21
N GLY A 67 -34.59 -17.37 -5.33
CA GLY A 67 -33.17 -17.53 -5.03
C GLY A 67 -32.38 -18.30 -6.10
N ARG A 68 -32.94 -18.54 -7.28
CA ARG A 68 -32.22 -19.20 -8.38
C ARG A 68 -31.43 -18.16 -9.17
N TRP A 69 -30.19 -18.50 -9.53
CA TRP A 69 -29.34 -17.61 -10.34
C TRP A 69 -30.02 -17.26 -11.66
N SER A 70 -30.08 -15.97 -11.98
CA SER A 70 -30.80 -15.42 -13.14
C SER A 70 -29.91 -14.67 -14.12
N GLY A 71 -28.60 -14.58 -13.85
CA GLY A 71 -27.67 -13.87 -14.73
C GLY A 71 -26.66 -13.01 -13.98
N HIS A 72 -26.02 -12.14 -14.75
CA HIS A 72 -25.14 -11.10 -14.23
C HIS A 72 -25.73 -9.72 -14.55
N GLN A 73 -25.55 -8.78 -13.64
CA GLN A 73 -25.81 -7.36 -13.86
C GLN A 73 -24.51 -6.58 -13.64
N TRP A 74 -24.28 -5.57 -14.48
CA TRP A 74 -23.26 -4.56 -14.22
C TRP A 74 -23.88 -3.46 -13.39
N VAL A 75 -23.30 -3.18 -12.23
CA VAL A 75 -23.79 -2.16 -11.30
C VAL A 75 -22.67 -1.20 -10.94
N PRO A 76 -22.98 0.08 -10.65
CA PRO A 76 -21.98 1.03 -10.20
C PRO A 76 -21.25 0.50 -8.96
N CYS A 77 -19.94 0.73 -8.94
CA CYS A 77 -19.13 0.33 -7.82
C CYS A 77 -19.39 1.23 -6.60
N THR A 78 -19.71 0.63 -5.47
CA THR A 78 -19.97 1.37 -4.22
C THR A 78 -18.74 1.45 -3.30
N CYS A 79 -17.55 1.10 -3.79
CA CYS A 79 -16.32 1.25 -3.01
C CYS A 79 -15.87 2.71 -2.95
N ARG A 80 -15.17 3.08 -1.87
CA ARG A 80 -14.46 4.37 -1.78
C ARG A 80 -12.96 4.12 -1.78
N GLN A 81 -12.23 4.98 -2.47
CA GLN A 81 -10.77 4.95 -2.50
C GLN A 81 -10.22 5.17 -1.09
N TYR A 82 -9.22 4.37 -0.72
CA TYR A 82 -8.44 4.57 0.48
C TYR A 82 -6.98 4.30 0.16
N VAL A 83 -6.14 5.35 0.27
CA VAL A 83 -4.71 5.33 -0.07
C VAL A 83 -3.80 5.38 1.17
N GLY A 84 -4.35 5.26 2.38
CA GLY A 84 -3.60 5.54 3.62
C GLY A 84 -3.27 7.01 3.81
N PRO A 85 -2.58 7.41 4.89
CA PRO A 85 -1.96 6.60 5.95
C PRO A 85 -2.84 6.35 7.19
N ARG A 86 -4.03 6.97 7.26
CA ARG A 86 -4.93 6.86 8.42
C ARG A 86 -5.60 5.49 8.50
N PRO A 87 -5.55 4.77 9.62
CA PRO A 87 -6.13 3.45 9.77
C PRO A 87 -7.53 3.31 9.13
N ILE A 88 -7.78 2.18 8.47
CA ILE A 88 -8.99 1.96 7.67
C ILE A 88 -10.28 2.10 8.50
N ASP A 89 -10.22 1.74 9.78
CA ASP A 89 -11.28 1.92 10.76
C ASP A 89 -11.62 3.41 10.98
N GLU A 90 -10.65 4.32 10.96
CA GLU A 90 -10.94 5.76 11.04
C GLU A 90 -11.67 6.30 9.80
N VAL A 91 -11.55 5.62 8.65
CA VAL A 91 -12.15 6.05 7.38
C VAL A 91 -13.50 5.39 7.13
N PHE A 92 -13.66 4.12 7.48
CA PHE A 92 -14.85 3.32 7.15
C PHE A 92 -15.73 2.95 8.34
N MET A 93 -15.26 3.09 9.59
CA MET A 93 -16.12 2.92 10.76
C MET A 93 -16.58 4.28 11.32
N PRO A 94 -17.89 4.50 11.47
CA PRO A 94 -18.39 5.57 12.33
C PRO A 94 -17.80 5.42 13.73
N ARG A 95 -17.43 6.53 14.39
CA ARG A 95 -17.06 6.48 15.82
C ARG A 95 -18.24 5.85 16.58
N LEU A 96 -17.97 4.73 17.25
CA LEU A 96 -18.93 4.17 18.19
C LEU A 96 -19.16 5.20 19.28
N LEU A 97 -20.34 5.81 19.29
CA LEU A 97 -20.78 6.59 20.44
C LEU A 97 -20.91 5.60 21.62
N PRO A 98 -20.51 6.00 22.84
CA PRO A 98 -20.81 5.19 24.02
C PRO A 98 -22.32 4.93 24.08
N PRO A 99 -22.75 3.76 24.57
CA PRO A 99 -24.18 3.47 24.71
C PRO A 99 -24.83 4.59 25.52
N ALA A 100 -25.94 5.14 25.01
CA ALA A 100 -26.73 6.09 25.76
C ALA A 100 -27.19 5.39 27.04
N THR A 101 -26.83 5.96 28.20
CA THR A 101 -27.44 5.56 29.46
C THR A 101 -28.79 6.24 29.52
N ASP A 102 -29.85 5.46 29.33
CA ASP A 102 -31.23 5.87 29.63
C ASP A 102 -31.40 6.16 31.14
#